data_AF-A0A7Y7CML8-F1
#
_entry.id   AF-A0A7Y7CML8-F1
#
_cell.length_a   1.000
_cell.length_b   1.000
_cell.length_c   1.000
_cell.angle_alpha   90.00
_cell.angle_beta   90.00
_cell.angle_gamma   90.00
#
_symmetry.space_group_name_H-M   'P 1'
#
loop_
_entity.id
_entity.type
_entity.pdbx_description
1 polymer ?
#
loop_
_entity_poly.entity_id
_entity_poly.type
_entity_poly.pdbx_seq_one_letter_code
_entity_poly.pdbx_strand_id
1 'polypeptide(L)'
;MAQKPKDRFRDWNLLHKAVVALIAAFFVSVAYRMIIVIDAGFEMEYEATLPYSTEAIWPWIYSPDRRSDWQAEVIDLTPYSGAPDKAESTRLVFYKRVYSRWHAMEQTTEVVPQRLYATIQESDRDQRWFRVELTPEGACSTHVRLYEVIMPKEYKDRFWFFTNRGEAQERLETSVKALDRWLADTTQPCEP
;
A
#
# COMPACT_ATOMS: atom_id res chain seq x y z
N MET A 1 52.48 8.56 -38.81
CA MET A 1 52.07 8.48 -37.39
C MET A 1 51.97 7.02 -37.01
N ALA A 2 52.88 6.52 -36.17
CA ALA A 2 52.88 5.12 -35.77
C ALA A 2 51.73 4.85 -34.79
N GLN A 3 50.80 3.96 -35.16
CA GLN A 3 49.79 3.44 -34.23
C GLN A 3 50.53 2.70 -33.11
N LYS A 4 50.45 3.23 -31.88
CA LYS A 4 50.92 2.52 -30.69
C LYS A 4 50.22 1.15 -30.64
N PRO A 5 50.97 0.04 -30.50
CA PRO A 5 50.36 -1.28 -30.42
C PRO A 5 49.39 -1.30 -29.26
N LYS A 6 48.12 -1.66 -29.53
CA LYS A 6 47.06 -1.72 -28.54
C LYS A 6 47.46 -2.75 -27.49
N ASP A 7 47.71 -2.28 -26.27
CA ASP A 7 48.22 -3.12 -25.18
C ASP A 7 47.11 -4.01 -24.63
N ARG A 8 46.93 -5.16 -25.30
CA ARG A 8 45.87 -6.14 -25.05
C ARG A 8 45.82 -6.60 -23.59
N PHE A 9 46.95 -6.59 -22.89
CA PHE A 9 47.05 -6.97 -21.48
C PHE A 9 46.44 -5.92 -20.55
N ARG A 10 46.64 -4.63 -20.86
CA ARG A 10 46.05 -3.53 -20.10
C ARG A 10 44.54 -3.46 -20.29
N ASP A 11 44.07 -3.66 -21.51
CA ASP A 11 42.64 -3.75 -21.83
C ASP A 11 41.97 -4.96 -21.17
N TRP A 12 42.66 -6.11 -21.11
CA TRP A 12 42.18 -7.31 -20.39
C TRP A 12 42.07 -7.08 -18.88
N ASN A 13 43.05 -6.41 -18.26
CA ASN A 13 43.01 -6.10 -16.83
C ASN A 13 41.89 -5.10 -16.48
N LEU A 14 41.64 -4.12 -17.36
CA LEU A 14 40.50 -3.21 -17.23
C LEU A 14 39.16 -3.93 -17.37
N LEU A 15 39.02 -4.80 -18.37
CA LEU A 15 37.83 -5.64 -18.56
C LEU A 15 37.59 -6.52 -17.33
N HIS A 16 38.61 -7.22 -16.85
CA HIS A 16 38.52 -8.08 -15.67
C HIS A 16 38.10 -7.30 -14.43
N LYS A 17 38.72 -6.13 -14.16
CA LYS A 17 38.33 -5.27 -13.03
C LYS A 17 36.89 -4.77 -13.16
N ALA A 18 36.45 -4.39 -14.36
CA ALA A 18 35.07 -3.95 -14.58
C ALA A 18 34.08 -5.10 -14.33
N VAL A 19 34.37 -6.30 -14.83
CA VAL A 19 33.54 -7.50 -14.59
C VAL A 19 33.49 -7.84 -13.10
N VAL A 20 34.64 -7.86 -12.41
CA VAL A 20 34.71 -8.12 -10.97
C VAL A 20 33.97 -7.05 -10.18
N ALA A 21 34.10 -5.77 -10.55
CA ALA A 21 33.37 -4.69 -9.90
C ALA A 21 31.86 -4.82 -10.08
N LEU A 22 31.40 -5.24 -11.26
CA LEU A 22 29.98 -5.44 -11.55
C LEU A 22 29.42 -6.65 -10.78
N ILE A 23 30.18 -7.74 -10.70
CA ILE A 23 29.84 -8.90 -9.87
C ILE A 23 29.81 -8.51 -8.38
N ALA A 24 30.83 -7.79 -7.89
CA ALA A 24 30.88 -7.34 -6.52
C ALA A 24 29.71 -6.40 -6.19
N ALA A 25 29.40 -5.43 -7.06
CA ALA A 25 28.25 -4.54 -6.91
C ALA A 25 26.94 -5.33 -6.87
N PHE A 26 26.79 -6.36 -7.71
CA PHE A 26 25.64 -7.26 -7.68
C PHE A 26 25.52 -7.96 -6.32
N PHE A 27 26.58 -8.63 -5.85
CA PHE A 27 26.56 -9.33 -4.56
C PHE A 27 26.35 -8.39 -3.36
N VAL A 28 26.99 -7.22 -3.35
CA VAL A 28 26.77 -6.20 -2.31
C VAL A 28 25.32 -5.72 -2.32
N SER A 29 24.72 -5.53 -3.49
CA SER A 29 23.31 -5.13 -3.60
C SER A 29 22.36 -6.21 -3.07
N VAL A 30 22.65 -7.49 -3.35
CA VAL A 30 21.86 -8.62 -2.86
C VAL A 30 22.03 -8.76 -1.34
N ALA A 31 23.25 -8.66 -0.81
CA ALA A 31 23.53 -8.75 0.61
C ALA A 31 22.88 -7.61 1.41
N TYR A 32 23.00 -6.37 0.93
CA TYR A 32 22.34 -5.21 1.51
C TYR A 32 20.83 -5.38 1.57
N ARG A 33 20.22 -5.92 0.51
CA ARG A 33 18.79 -6.22 0.47
C ARG A 33 18.41 -7.35 1.43
N MET A 34 19.19 -8.43 1.49
CA MET A 34 18.94 -9.53 2.43
C MET A 34 18.88 -9.04 3.88
N ILE A 35 19.66 -8.02 4.25
CA ILE A 35 19.64 -7.42 5.59
C ILE A 35 18.36 -6.62 5.83
N ILE A 36 17.97 -5.75 4.90
CA ILE A 36 16.78 -4.88 5.04
C ILE A 36 15.49 -5.71 5.15
N VAL A 37 15.43 -6.83 4.43
CA VAL A 37 14.25 -7.69 4.29
C VAL A 37 13.83 -8.37 5.60
N ILE A 38 14.71 -8.46 6.59
CA ILE A 38 14.44 -9.18 7.85
C ILE A 38 13.35 -8.48 8.68
N ASP A 39 13.27 -7.15 8.66
CA ASP A 39 12.30 -6.37 9.44
C ASP A 39 11.44 -5.40 8.57
N ALA A 40 11.53 -5.52 7.24
CA ALA A 40 10.88 -4.57 6.35
C ALA A 40 9.35 -4.68 6.36
N GLY A 41 8.69 -3.65 6.90
CA GLY A 41 7.36 -3.23 6.48
C GLY A 41 7.49 -2.32 5.26
N PHE A 42 6.63 -2.53 4.26
CA PHE A 42 6.64 -1.72 3.03
C PHE A 42 5.53 -0.71 3.08
N GLU A 43 5.92 0.56 3.07
CA GLU A 43 5.02 1.71 3.17
C GLU A 43 4.57 2.16 1.77
N MET A 44 3.26 2.32 1.63
CA MET A 44 2.58 2.92 0.49
C MET A 44 1.68 4.04 1.00
N GLU A 45 1.60 5.11 0.22
CA GLU A 45 0.83 6.28 0.60
C GLU A 45 0.24 6.93 -0.65
N TYR A 46 -1.04 7.28 -0.60
CA TYR A 46 -1.69 8.01 -1.67
C TYR A 46 -2.56 9.13 -1.09
N GLU A 47 -2.49 10.29 -1.71
CA GLU A 47 -3.21 11.48 -1.30
C GLU A 47 -4.02 12.05 -2.47
N ALA A 48 -5.24 12.50 -2.18
CA ALA A 48 -6.07 13.24 -3.14
C ALA A 48 -7.09 14.11 -2.41
N THR A 49 -7.40 15.26 -3.01
CA THR A 49 -8.53 16.09 -2.58
C THR A 49 -9.79 15.65 -3.32
N LEU A 50 -10.83 15.32 -2.57
CA LEU A 50 -12.14 14.97 -3.10
C LEU A 50 -13.16 16.11 -2.89
N PRO A 51 -14.04 16.39 -3.86
CA PRO A 51 -15.02 17.47 -3.79
C PRO A 51 -16.26 17.08 -2.96
N TYR A 52 -16.06 16.49 -1.78
CA TYR A 52 -17.12 16.11 -0.85
C TYR A 52 -16.75 16.48 0.59
N SER A 53 -17.76 16.67 1.43
CA SER A 53 -17.56 16.90 2.87
C SER A 53 -17.04 15.64 3.56
N THR A 54 -16.35 15.82 4.69
CA THR A 54 -15.90 14.70 5.52
C THR A 54 -17.07 13.83 5.97
N GLU A 55 -18.23 14.43 6.20
CA GLU A 55 -19.48 13.74 6.57
C GLU A 55 -19.98 12.78 5.49
N ALA A 56 -19.88 13.18 4.22
CA ALA A 56 -20.28 12.35 3.10
C ALA A 56 -19.32 11.17 2.90
N ILE A 57 -18.01 11.40 3.07
CA ILE A 57 -16.96 10.40 2.88
C ILE A 57 -16.94 9.39 4.04
N TRP A 58 -17.16 9.86 5.28
CA TRP A 58 -16.92 9.08 6.48
C TRP A 58 -17.61 7.70 6.50
N PRO A 59 -18.91 7.57 6.18
CA PRO A 59 -19.59 6.27 6.13
C PRO A 59 -18.98 5.25 5.16
N TRP A 60 -18.29 5.69 4.11
CA TRP A 60 -17.62 4.79 3.16
C TRP A 60 -16.38 4.13 3.75
N ILE A 61 -15.74 4.77 4.73
CA ILE A 61 -14.46 4.30 5.27
C ILE A 61 -14.65 3.18 6.28
N TYR A 62 -15.55 3.37 7.25
CA TYR A 62 -15.67 2.46 8.40
C TYR A 62 -16.80 1.43 8.23
N SER A 63 -17.83 1.71 7.40
CA SER A 63 -18.96 0.79 7.25
C SER A 63 -18.54 -0.49 6.52
N PRO A 64 -18.88 -1.70 7.06
CA PRO A 64 -18.58 -2.96 6.37
C PRO A 64 -19.24 -3.04 5.00
N ASP A 65 -20.46 -2.54 4.88
CA ASP A 65 -21.28 -2.68 3.67
C ASP A 65 -20.75 -1.88 2.47
N ARG A 66 -19.86 -0.90 2.71
CA ARG A 66 -19.37 0.03 1.69
C ARG A 66 -17.88 -0.14 1.38
N ARG A 67 -17.10 -0.68 2.32
CA ARG A 67 -15.64 -0.70 2.19
C ARG A 67 -15.15 -1.61 1.05
N SER A 68 -15.85 -2.72 0.78
CA SER A 68 -15.58 -3.61 -0.37
C SER A 68 -15.81 -2.95 -1.72
N ASP A 69 -16.66 -1.94 -1.79
CA ASP A 69 -17.07 -1.34 -3.05
C ASP A 69 -15.99 -0.43 -3.64
N TRP A 70 -15.15 0.15 -2.77
CA TRP A 70 -14.10 1.08 -3.18
C TRP A 70 -12.69 0.59 -2.87
N GLN A 71 -12.45 -0.16 -1.79
CA GLN A 71 -11.10 -0.58 -1.45
C GLN A 71 -10.66 -1.72 -2.35
N ALA A 72 -9.66 -1.48 -3.20
CA ALA A 72 -9.19 -2.45 -4.17
C ALA A 72 -8.66 -3.73 -3.49
N GLU A 73 -8.89 -4.87 -4.16
CA GLU A 73 -8.63 -6.24 -3.70
C GLU A 73 -9.50 -6.74 -2.54
N VAL A 74 -10.18 -5.87 -1.79
CA VAL A 74 -11.19 -6.29 -0.82
C VAL A 74 -12.46 -6.69 -1.57
N ILE A 75 -12.98 -7.88 -1.29
CA ILE A 75 -14.18 -8.40 -1.95
C ILE A 75 -15.36 -8.60 -1.02
N ASP A 76 -15.11 -8.76 0.28
CA ASP A 76 -16.14 -8.99 1.28
C ASP A 76 -15.58 -8.69 2.68
N LEU A 77 -16.46 -8.30 3.60
CA LEU A 77 -16.14 -8.04 4.99
C LEU A 77 -17.26 -8.61 5.86
N THR A 78 -16.90 -9.36 6.91
CA THR A 78 -17.92 -9.77 7.88
C THR A 78 -18.40 -8.58 8.70
N PRO A 79 -19.60 -8.67 9.30
CA PRO A 79 -20.00 -7.73 10.34
C PRO A 79 -18.95 -7.64 11.45
N TYR A 80 -18.88 -6.48 12.09
CA TYR A 80 -17.97 -6.30 13.23
C TYR A 80 -18.44 -7.13 14.43
N SER A 81 -17.48 -7.75 15.10
CA SER A 81 -17.59 -8.08 16.52
C SER A 81 -17.18 -6.82 17.31
N GLY A 82 -18.19 -6.04 17.72
CA GLY A 82 -18.03 -4.70 18.29
C GLY A 82 -18.88 -3.67 17.55
N ALA A 83 -18.57 -2.38 17.75
CA ALA A 83 -19.20 -1.29 17.01
C ALA A 83 -18.25 -0.77 15.92
N PRO A 84 -18.73 -0.52 14.69
CA PRO A 84 -17.89 -0.20 13.54
C PRO A 84 -17.12 1.13 13.69
N ASP A 85 -17.56 1.99 14.60
CA ASP A 85 -16.98 3.29 14.95
C ASP A 85 -16.13 3.27 16.23
N LYS A 86 -15.82 2.09 16.77
CA LYS A 86 -15.01 1.93 17.99
C LYS A 86 -13.70 1.23 17.72
N ALA A 87 -12.67 1.68 18.43
CA ALA A 87 -11.42 0.94 18.56
C ALA A 87 -11.68 -0.46 19.15
N GLU A 88 -10.75 -1.38 18.90
CA GLU A 88 -10.76 -2.79 19.27
C GLU A 88 -11.83 -3.65 18.61
N SER A 89 -12.77 -3.06 17.85
CA SER A 89 -13.74 -3.82 17.05
C SER A 89 -13.03 -4.64 15.97
N THR A 90 -13.44 -5.89 15.83
CA THR A 90 -12.79 -6.86 14.94
C THR A 90 -13.72 -7.38 13.85
N ARG A 91 -13.17 -7.83 12.72
CA ARG A 91 -13.92 -8.53 11.66
C ARG A 91 -12.97 -9.34 10.78
N LEU A 92 -13.52 -10.20 9.92
CA LEU A 92 -12.77 -10.80 8.83
C LEU A 92 -12.88 -9.95 7.57
N VAL A 93 -11.76 -9.77 6.88
CA VAL A 93 -11.66 -9.11 5.58
C VAL A 93 -11.21 -10.15 4.56
N PHE A 94 -11.96 -10.26 3.47
CA PHE A 94 -11.66 -11.19 2.39
C PHE A 94 -11.05 -10.45 1.20
N TYR A 95 -9.96 -11.00 0.70
CA TYR A 95 -9.20 -10.45 -0.39
C TYR A 95 -9.21 -11.33 -1.63
N LYS A 96 -9.12 -10.71 -2.80
CA LYS A 96 -8.89 -11.39 -4.08
C LYS A 96 -7.96 -10.57 -4.96
N ARG A 97 -6.86 -11.20 -5.39
CA ARG A 97 -5.94 -10.67 -6.38
C ARG A 97 -5.67 -11.70 -7.46
N VAL A 98 -6.07 -11.40 -8.69
CA VAL A 98 -5.98 -12.31 -9.85
C VAL A 98 -6.59 -13.69 -9.52
N TYR A 99 -5.76 -14.71 -9.27
CA TYR A 99 -6.17 -16.09 -8.93
C TYR A 99 -5.97 -16.45 -7.44
N SER A 100 -5.46 -15.52 -6.64
CA SER A 100 -5.24 -15.71 -5.20
C SER A 100 -6.39 -15.12 -4.39
N ARG A 101 -6.85 -15.86 -3.40
CA ARG A 101 -7.80 -15.41 -2.38
C ARG A 101 -7.23 -15.72 -1.00
N TRP A 102 -7.43 -14.81 -0.08
CA TRP A 102 -7.05 -15.00 1.32
C TRP A 102 -7.98 -14.17 2.20
N HIS A 103 -7.87 -14.34 3.51
CA HIS A 103 -8.57 -13.53 4.48
C HIS A 103 -7.60 -13.04 5.55
N ALA A 104 -7.96 -11.96 6.22
CA ALA A 104 -7.25 -11.44 7.36
C ALA A 104 -8.24 -11.13 8.49
N MET A 105 -7.81 -11.34 9.73
CA MET A 105 -8.50 -10.74 10.88
C MET A 105 -8.10 -9.27 10.92
N GLU A 106 -9.08 -8.37 10.82
CA GLU A 106 -8.90 -6.94 10.98
C GLU A 106 -9.34 -6.51 12.38
N GLN A 107 -8.51 -5.71 13.04
CA GLN A 107 -8.81 -5.03 14.29
C GLN A 107 -8.71 -3.52 14.08
N THR A 108 -9.74 -2.81 14.51
CA THR A 108 -9.73 -1.34 14.52
C THR A 108 -8.82 -0.86 15.65
N THR A 109 -7.84 -0.02 15.34
CA THR A 109 -6.87 0.48 16.34
C THR A 109 -7.15 1.91 16.75
N GLU A 110 -7.63 2.74 15.83
CA GLU A 110 -7.87 4.16 16.08
C GLU A 110 -9.08 4.64 15.29
N VAL A 111 -9.97 5.37 15.95
CA VAL A 111 -11.11 6.04 15.32
C VAL A 111 -11.24 7.45 15.88
N VAL A 112 -11.08 8.44 15.02
CA VAL A 112 -11.47 9.82 15.28
C VAL A 112 -12.56 10.16 14.27
N PRO A 113 -13.82 10.34 14.71
CA PRO A 113 -14.95 10.54 13.80
C PRO A 113 -14.66 11.62 12.74
N GLN A 114 -14.92 11.29 11.48
CA GLN A 114 -14.74 12.14 10.31
C GLN A 114 -13.30 12.63 10.06
N ARG A 115 -12.30 12.02 10.71
CA ARG A 115 -10.90 12.46 10.62
C ARG A 115 -9.91 11.33 10.43
N LEU A 116 -10.10 10.22 11.12
CA LEU A 116 -9.09 9.15 11.13
C LEU A 116 -9.72 7.80 11.39
N TYR A 117 -9.42 6.85 10.53
CA TYR A 117 -9.75 5.45 10.74
C TYR A 117 -8.50 4.60 10.50
N ALA A 118 -8.08 3.82 11.49
CA ALA A 118 -6.90 2.97 11.39
C ALA A 118 -7.21 1.53 11.83
N THR A 119 -6.61 0.57 11.13
CA THR A 119 -6.74 -0.85 11.41
C THR A 119 -5.41 -1.58 11.29
N ILE A 120 -5.30 -2.67 12.03
CA ILE A 120 -4.28 -3.70 11.84
C ILE A 120 -4.97 -4.93 11.31
N GLN A 121 -4.36 -5.57 10.33
CA GLN A 121 -4.86 -6.80 9.73
C GLN A 121 -3.79 -7.87 9.85
N GLU A 122 -4.19 -9.06 10.29
CA GLU A 122 -3.30 -10.21 10.38
C GLU A 122 -3.87 -11.38 9.59
N SER A 123 -3.03 -11.93 8.71
CA SER A 123 -3.31 -13.14 7.95
C SER A 123 -2.14 -14.12 8.04
N ASP A 124 -2.29 -15.30 7.43
CA ASP A 124 -1.17 -16.23 7.25
C ASP A 124 -0.12 -15.71 6.27
N ARG A 125 -0.49 -14.72 5.42
CA ARG A 125 0.37 -14.19 4.36
C ARG A 125 1.17 -12.97 4.81
N ASP A 126 0.50 -12.04 5.47
CA ASP A 126 1.03 -10.73 5.82
C ASP A 126 0.36 -10.13 7.05
N GLN A 127 1.06 -9.17 7.65
CA GLN A 127 0.49 -8.21 8.57
C GLN A 127 0.37 -6.87 7.85
N ARG A 128 -0.76 -6.18 8.01
CA ARG A 128 -1.00 -4.88 7.37
C ARG A 128 -1.43 -3.85 8.39
N TRP A 129 -0.94 -2.63 8.24
CA TRP A 129 -1.46 -1.46 8.92
C TRP A 129 -2.11 -0.60 7.87
N PHE A 130 -3.39 -0.29 8.03
CA PHE A 130 -4.14 0.52 7.11
C PHE A 130 -4.67 1.75 7.85
N ARG A 131 -4.54 2.92 7.26
CA ARG A 131 -4.94 4.19 7.87
C ARG A 131 -5.52 5.11 6.81
N VAL A 132 -6.68 5.69 7.12
CA VAL A 132 -7.33 6.72 6.32
C VAL A 132 -7.40 7.97 7.16
N GLU A 133 -6.84 9.06 6.65
CA GLU A 133 -6.94 10.39 7.25
C GLU A 133 -7.78 11.29 6.34
N LEU A 134 -8.68 12.05 6.98
CA LEU A 134 -9.53 13.04 6.34
C LEU A 134 -9.23 14.41 6.93
N THR A 135 -8.84 15.34 6.08
CA THR A 135 -8.64 16.75 6.44
C THR A 135 -9.61 17.61 5.63
N PRO A 136 -10.62 18.25 6.24
CA PRO A 136 -11.50 19.16 5.54
C PRO A 136 -10.72 20.41 5.14
N GLU A 137 -10.79 20.75 3.86
CA GLU A 137 -10.23 21.98 3.29
C GLU A 137 -11.30 23.08 3.13
N GLY A 138 -12.58 22.70 3.24
CA GLY A 138 -13.74 23.58 3.19
C GLY A 138 -15.03 22.82 3.52
N ALA A 139 -16.19 23.42 3.28
CA ALA A 139 -17.49 22.79 3.51
C ALA A 139 -17.72 21.57 2.60
N CYS A 140 -17.19 21.61 1.38
CA CYS A 140 -17.42 20.63 0.33
C CYS A 140 -16.12 20.04 -0.25
N SER A 141 -15.00 20.14 0.47
CA SER A 141 -13.72 19.62 0.01
C SER A 141 -12.98 18.94 1.15
N THR A 142 -12.46 17.75 0.89
CA THR A 142 -11.72 16.95 1.87
C THR A 142 -10.47 16.39 1.23
N HIS A 143 -9.31 16.67 1.84
CA HIS A 143 -8.07 15.98 1.57
C HIS A 143 -8.11 14.59 2.20
N VAL A 144 -8.01 13.57 1.37
CA VAL A 144 -8.00 12.15 1.76
C VAL A 144 -6.59 11.62 1.61
N ARG A 145 -6.06 11.07 2.70
CA ARG A 145 -4.76 10.39 2.73
C ARG A 145 -4.96 8.95 3.12
N LEU A 146 -4.60 8.04 2.21
CA LEU A 146 -4.52 6.61 2.46
C LEU A 146 -3.06 6.24 2.73
N TYR A 147 -2.84 5.59 3.85
CA TYR A 147 -1.54 5.06 4.24
C TYR A 147 -1.68 3.57 4.52
N GLU A 148 -0.80 2.77 3.95
CA GLU A 148 -0.75 1.33 4.21
C GLU A 148 0.69 0.85 4.38
N VAL A 149 0.90 0.00 5.37
CA VAL A 149 2.15 -0.74 5.56
C VAL A 149 1.83 -2.21 5.39
N ILE A 150 2.53 -2.90 4.49
CA ILE A 150 2.40 -4.35 4.31
C ILE A 150 3.70 -5.00 4.74
N MET A 151 3.61 -5.96 5.66
CA MET A 151 4.73 -6.80 6.10
C MET A 151 4.42 -8.26 5.77
N PRO A 152 4.93 -8.79 4.63
CA PRO A 152 4.80 -10.20 4.30
C PRO A 152 5.47 -11.09 5.36
N LYS A 153 4.85 -12.21 5.73
CA LYS A 153 5.42 -13.14 6.72
C LYS A 153 6.57 -13.95 6.12
N GLU A 154 6.43 -14.40 4.87
CA GLU A 154 7.47 -15.16 4.19
C GLU A 154 8.68 -14.31 3.79
N TYR A 155 9.88 -14.84 4.02
CA TYR A 155 11.13 -14.16 3.64
C TYR A 155 11.21 -13.88 2.14
N LYS A 156 10.80 -14.84 1.31
CA LYS A 156 10.84 -14.72 -0.15
C LYS A 156 9.98 -13.54 -0.62
N ASP A 157 8.79 -13.38 -0.06
CA ASP A 157 7.88 -12.30 -0.43
C ASP A 157 8.40 -10.95 0.03
N ARG A 158 9.00 -10.86 1.23
CA ARG A 158 9.69 -9.65 1.68
C ARG A 158 10.86 -9.31 0.75
N PHE A 159 11.66 -10.31 0.35
CA PHE A 159 12.82 -10.10 -0.52
C PHE A 159 12.43 -9.54 -1.89
N TRP A 160 11.34 -10.05 -2.47
CA TRP A 160 10.87 -9.65 -3.80
C TRP A 160 9.83 -8.54 -3.80
N PHE A 161 9.41 -7.99 -2.65
CA PHE A 161 8.32 -7.02 -2.59
C PHE A 161 8.54 -5.79 -3.49
N PHE A 162 9.79 -5.38 -3.72
CA PHE A 162 10.12 -4.26 -4.60
C PHE A 162 9.60 -4.43 -6.04
N THR A 163 9.45 -5.67 -6.54
CA THR A 163 8.87 -5.91 -7.87
C THR A 163 7.36 -5.61 -7.90
N ASN A 164 6.72 -5.71 -6.74
CA ASN A 164 5.28 -5.57 -6.57
C ASN A 164 4.89 -4.22 -5.95
N ARG A 165 5.86 -3.39 -5.53
CA ARG A 165 5.61 -2.10 -4.86
C ARG A 165 4.81 -1.15 -5.75
N GLY A 166 5.11 -1.11 -7.05
CA GLY A 166 4.34 -0.31 -8.01
C GLY A 166 2.87 -0.71 -8.06
N GLU A 167 2.59 -2.01 -8.16
CA GLU A 167 1.22 -2.53 -8.13
C GLU A 167 0.52 -2.25 -6.78
N ALA A 168 1.25 -2.36 -5.67
CA ALA A 168 0.71 -2.06 -4.34
C ALA A 168 0.37 -0.56 -4.17
N GLN A 169 1.15 0.33 -4.79
CA GLN A 169 0.93 1.77 -4.83
C GLN A 169 -0.28 2.11 -5.72
N GLU A 170 -0.34 1.55 -6.93
CA GLU A 170 -1.45 1.73 -7.88
C GLU A 170 -2.79 1.26 -7.30
N ARG A 171 -2.77 0.24 -6.42
CA ARG A 171 -3.96 -0.22 -5.70
C ARG A 171 -4.55 0.87 -4.80
N LEU A 172 -3.74 1.66 -4.10
CA LEU A 172 -4.27 2.75 -3.25
C LEU A 172 -4.91 3.85 -4.11
N GLU A 173 -4.25 4.23 -5.22
CA GLU A 173 -4.79 5.17 -6.19
C GLU A 173 -6.13 4.67 -6.78
N THR A 174 -6.17 3.40 -7.19
CA THR A 174 -7.39 2.76 -7.70
C THR A 174 -8.50 2.77 -6.66
N SER A 175 -8.16 2.59 -5.38
CA SER A 175 -9.13 2.64 -4.29
C SER A 175 -9.76 4.03 -4.14
N VAL A 176 -8.94 5.09 -4.13
CA VAL A 176 -9.48 6.46 -4.04
C VAL A 176 -10.28 6.85 -5.28
N LYS A 177 -9.85 6.44 -6.48
CA LYS A 177 -10.63 6.64 -7.72
C LYS A 177 -11.96 5.88 -7.71
N ALA A 178 -12.03 4.71 -7.07
CA ALA A 178 -13.29 3.99 -6.88
C ALA A 178 -14.18 4.70 -5.86
N LEU A 179 -13.60 5.20 -4.77
CA LEU A 179 -14.31 5.96 -3.74
C LEU A 179 -14.95 7.22 -4.33
N ASP A 180 -14.21 8.00 -5.13
CA ASP A 180 -14.74 9.19 -5.82
C ASP A 180 -15.92 8.85 -6.74
N ARG A 181 -15.83 7.79 -7.53
CA ARG A 181 -16.93 7.32 -8.40
C ARG A 181 -18.18 6.97 -7.60
N TRP A 182 -18.02 6.20 -6.52
CA TRP A 182 -19.15 5.84 -5.67
C TRP A 182 -19.78 7.04 -4.97
N LEU A 183 -18.96 8.00 -4.53
CA LEU A 183 -19.45 9.25 -3.94
C LEU A 183 -20.22 10.09 -4.94
N ALA A 184 -19.74 10.20 -6.19
CA ALA A 184 -20.43 10.91 -7.26
C ALA A 184 -21.81 10.33 -7.56
N ASP A 185 -21.96 9.01 -7.47
CA ASP A 185 -23.23 8.31 -7.77
C ASP A 185 -24.23 8.35 -6.60
N THR A 186 -23.77 8.56 -5.36
CA THR A 186 -24.58 8.37 -4.15
C THR A 186 -24.76 9.61 -3.30
N THR A 187 -23.91 10.62 -3.47
CA THR A 187 -23.91 11.83 -2.65
C THR A 187 -24.54 12.97 -3.42
N GLN A 188 -25.43 13.72 -2.78
CA GLN A 188 -25.92 14.97 -3.37
C GLN A 188 -24.76 15.95 -3.53
N PRO A 189 -24.69 16.72 -4.64
CA PRO A 189 -23.67 17.73 -4.81
C PRO A 189 -23.74 18.71 -3.64
N CYS A 190 -22.59 18.93 -3.01
CA CYS A 190 -22.46 19.84 -1.89
C CYS A 190 -22.50 21.28 -2.43
N GLU A 191 -23.49 22.07 -2.02
CA GLU A 191 -23.58 23.48 -2.38
C GLU A 191 -22.60 24.30 -1.50
N PRO A 192 -21.72 25.11 -2.11
CA PRO A 192 -20.71 25.90 -1.38
C PRO A 192 -21.27 27.07 -0.57
#